data_AF-A0A0G4GBY2-F1
#
_entry.id   AF-A0A0G4GBY2-F1
#
_cell.length_a   1.000
_cell.length_b   1.000
_cell.length_c   1.000
_cell.angle_alpha   90.00
_cell.angle_beta   90.00
_cell.angle_gamma   90.00
#
_symmetry.space_group_name_H-M   'P 1'
#
loop_
_entity.id
_entity.type
_entity.pdbx_description
1 polymer ?
#
loop_
_entity_poly.entity_id
_entity_poly.type
_entity_poly.pdbx_seq_one_letter_code
_entity_poly.pdbx_strand_id
1 'polypeptide(L)'
;MSEGQDTHMASAADTEAMWVQVATQVRLCDGGDADLLREEEDGEMAEEEEEEEEEEGLQAAADSESESDGVQDDSDNDDGPLGDGIDDDDYDDYDDGYEEDGHPVVVATTVEVPDGFGGANDIEARFPHDTDSLTKELTLGIIGRTISAPQHATDLIEQGADPHVVPRLRQKGSGCAGIPYSLVHLAIDNKSDYAVPTIHASDDGYERPVALPHWSSDKLQSAILAALINQGADPNATADDEEDLVRPIRRAIASGDQTAFDVLTARPDIDLPAQDGAVMVMALPRPLSDPPPDYQEVLLSMFREVIARDPTLATERRFDENLVHLAAVWAKGNYPQSFINSYLDLITTNGADMTAASGGGWTPLHEAALHDSLYVADSLCRKLPAADQINRRTVLGETPLAIATGWLDHHTQELQDPETPEADKEECRAGSDKYKLIIAACCGRGPTSTPSPRPQRRTAVSASWC
;
A
#
# COMPACT_ATOMS: atom_id res chain seq x y z
N MET A 1 -52.02 -15.44 21.48
CA MET A 1 -52.06 -14.01 21.15
C MET A 1 -51.04 -13.35 22.07
N SER A 2 -49.95 -12.74 21.62
CA SER A 2 -49.35 -12.68 20.28
C SER A 2 -47.88 -12.36 20.52
N GLU A 3 -46.94 -13.20 20.06
CA GLU A 3 -45.50 -12.90 20.13
C GLU A 3 -44.98 -12.77 18.70
N GLY A 4 -44.23 -11.70 18.45
CA GLY A 4 -43.83 -11.26 17.11
C GLY A 4 -42.80 -12.17 16.47
N GLN A 5 -42.87 -12.26 15.14
CA GLN A 5 -41.81 -12.82 14.31
C GLN A 5 -41.07 -11.65 13.63
N ASP A 6 -39.96 -11.21 14.21
CA ASP A 6 -39.02 -10.36 13.49
C ASP A 6 -38.04 -11.27 12.73
N THR A 7 -38.32 -11.46 11.45
CA THR A 7 -37.44 -12.18 10.53
C THR A 7 -36.54 -11.20 9.81
N HIS A 8 -35.30 -11.05 10.28
CA HIS A 8 -34.24 -10.48 9.45
C HIS A 8 -33.96 -11.42 8.27
N MET A 9 -34.44 -11.05 7.08
CA MET A 9 -33.79 -11.46 5.85
C MET A 9 -32.54 -10.61 5.71
N ALA A 10 -31.39 -11.23 5.43
CA ALA A 10 -30.29 -10.51 4.80
C ALA A 10 -30.78 -10.11 3.40
N SER A 11 -30.77 -8.82 3.13
CA SER A 11 -31.16 -8.18 1.87
C SER A 11 -29.94 -8.05 0.95
N ALA A 12 -30.16 -7.72 -0.33
CA ALA A 12 -29.06 -7.44 -1.25
C ALA A 12 -28.14 -6.31 -0.71
N ALA A 13 -28.72 -5.33 -0.01
CA ALA A 13 -28.02 -4.23 0.61
C ALA A 13 -27.04 -4.65 1.74
N ASP A 14 -27.25 -5.81 2.37
CA ASP A 14 -26.31 -6.33 3.40
C ASP A 14 -25.04 -6.90 2.74
N THR A 15 -25.17 -7.55 1.58
CA THR A 15 -24.02 -7.95 0.73
C THR A 15 -23.34 -6.76 0.07
N GLU A 16 -24.09 -5.75 -0.34
CA GLU A 16 -23.57 -4.52 -0.93
C GLU A 16 -22.77 -3.71 0.11
N ALA A 17 -23.30 -3.55 1.33
CA ALA A 17 -22.60 -2.91 2.44
C ALA A 17 -21.34 -3.68 2.88
N MET A 18 -21.36 -5.01 2.82
CA MET A 18 -20.17 -5.86 2.99
C MET A 18 -19.12 -5.52 1.94
N TRP A 19 -19.47 -5.50 0.65
CA TRP A 19 -18.53 -5.18 -0.42
C TRP A 19 -18.04 -3.72 -0.37
N VAL A 20 -18.87 -2.74 0.01
CA VAL A 20 -18.44 -1.35 0.18
C VAL A 20 -17.41 -1.21 1.31
N GLN A 21 -17.61 -1.88 2.47
CA GLN A 21 -16.62 -1.83 3.55
C GLN A 21 -15.40 -2.75 3.31
N VAL A 22 -15.55 -3.85 2.58
CA VAL A 22 -14.41 -4.65 2.08
C VAL A 22 -13.59 -3.84 1.09
N ALA A 23 -14.20 -3.16 0.12
CA ALA A 23 -13.50 -2.24 -0.78
C ALA A 23 -12.89 -1.04 -0.02
N THR A 24 -13.52 -0.58 1.06
CA THR A 24 -12.92 0.44 1.93
C THR A 24 -11.71 -0.10 2.70
N GLN A 25 -11.77 -1.33 3.25
CA GLN A 25 -10.66 -1.96 3.95
C GLN A 25 -9.51 -2.28 2.98
N VAL A 26 -9.81 -2.80 1.79
CA VAL A 26 -8.83 -2.97 0.71
C VAL A 26 -8.20 -1.64 0.33
N ARG A 27 -8.97 -0.56 0.11
CA ARG A 27 -8.43 0.79 -0.16
C ARG A 27 -7.62 1.38 1.00
N LEU A 28 -7.83 0.94 2.25
CA LEU A 28 -7.06 1.38 3.42
C LEU A 28 -5.76 0.57 3.63
N CYS A 29 -5.58 -0.56 2.94
CA CYS A 29 -4.48 -1.51 3.16
C CYS A 29 -3.62 -1.75 1.89
N ASP A 30 -4.24 -1.75 0.72
CA ASP A 30 -3.68 -1.78 -0.63
C ASP A 30 -4.11 -0.48 -1.35
N GLY A 31 -3.30 0.59 -1.21
CA GLY A 31 -3.52 1.93 -1.79
C GLY A 31 -3.36 2.01 -3.32
N GLY A 32 -3.86 1.02 -4.06
CA GLY A 32 -3.70 0.92 -5.51
C GLY A 32 -3.82 -0.51 -6.03
N ASP A 33 -5.04 -1.04 -6.07
CA ASP A 33 -5.51 -2.02 -7.07
C ASP A 33 -7.00 -2.30 -6.83
N ALA A 34 -7.87 -1.47 -7.42
CA ALA A 34 -9.32 -1.57 -7.29
C ALA A 34 -10.05 -1.24 -8.60
N ASP A 35 -9.51 -1.70 -9.73
CA ASP A 35 -10.11 -1.51 -11.06
C ASP A 35 -11.28 -2.48 -11.34
N LEU A 36 -11.68 -3.31 -10.36
CA LEU A 36 -12.76 -4.28 -10.44
C LEU A 36 -14.12 -3.81 -9.87
N LEU A 37 -14.28 -2.51 -9.56
CA LEU A 37 -15.58 -1.95 -9.12
C LEU A 37 -15.93 -0.64 -9.84
N ARG A 38 -16.13 -0.74 -11.16
CA ARG A 38 -16.95 0.19 -11.95
C ARG A 38 -18.16 -0.56 -12.51
N GLU A 39 -19.27 -0.55 -11.76
CA GLU A 39 -20.58 -0.67 -12.40
C GLU A 39 -21.00 0.74 -12.85
N GLU A 40 -21.32 0.89 -14.14
CA GLU A 40 -21.88 2.13 -14.67
C GLU A 40 -23.37 2.21 -14.28
N GLU A 41 -23.72 3.10 -13.35
CA GLU A 41 -25.13 3.44 -13.05
C GLU A 41 -25.74 4.29 -14.20
N ASP A 42 -25.99 3.66 -15.35
CA ASP A 42 -26.85 4.20 -16.41
C ASP A 42 -28.33 4.09 -16.00
N GLY A 43 -28.71 4.86 -14.98
CA GLY A 43 -30.08 5.02 -14.53
C GLY A 43 -30.86 6.01 -15.40
N GLU A 44 -31.64 5.52 -16.38
CA GLU A 44 -32.62 6.33 -17.11
C GLU A 44 -33.64 6.96 -16.13
N MET A 45 -33.44 8.24 -15.81
CA MET A 45 -34.38 9.06 -15.06
C MET A 45 -35.61 9.38 -15.92
N ALA A 46 -36.66 8.57 -15.80
CA ALA A 46 -37.95 8.84 -16.39
C ALA A 46 -38.70 9.93 -15.59
N GLU A 47 -39.00 11.04 -16.25
CA GLU A 47 -39.82 12.13 -15.72
C GLU A 47 -41.29 11.69 -15.55
N GLU A 48 -41.89 11.91 -14.38
CA GLU A 48 -43.34 12.14 -14.23
C GLU A 48 -43.57 13.32 -13.27
N GLU A 49 -44.18 14.40 -13.79
CA GLU A 49 -44.59 15.60 -13.05
C GLU A 49 -46.02 15.46 -12.47
N GLU A 50 -46.46 16.51 -11.76
CA GLU A 50 -47.81 16.76 -11.22
C GLU A 50 -48.18 15.94 -9.95
N GLU A 51 -48.86 16.48 -8.92
CA GLU A 51 -49.67 17.72 -8.84
C GLU A 51 -49.64 18.32 -7.40
N GLU A 52 -50.17 19.54 -7.23
CA GLU A 52 -50.11 20.39 -6.02
C GLU A 52 -51.06 19.93 -4.86
N GLU A 53 -50.78 20.34 -3.62
CA GLU A 53 -51.78 21.00 -2.72
C GLU A 53 -51.07 21.91 -1.68
N GLU A 54 -51.64 23.10 -1.41
CA GLU A 54 -51.20 24.08 -0.41
C GLU A 54 -51.78 23.82 0.99
N GLU A 55 -51.08 24.20 2.08
CA GLU A 55 -51.76 24.88 3.21
C GLU A 55 -50.82 25.78 4.05
N GLU A 56 -51.37 26.86 4.62
CA GLU A 56 -50.65 28.00 5.22
C GLU A 56 -50.16 27.78 6.67
N GLY A 57 -49.15 28.56 7.14
CA GLY A 57 -48.56 28.36 8.48
C GLY A 57 -47.84 29.50 9.24
N LEU A 58 -47.91 30.76 8.79
CA LEU A 58 -47.67 32.03 9.54
C LEU A 58 -46.46 32.23 10.53
N GLN A 59 -45.72 33.33 10.25
CA GLN A 59 -45.17 34.36 11.20
C GLN A 59 -43.90 34.04 12.03
N ALA A 60 -42.75 34.68 11.74
CA ALA A 60 -42.27 36.03 12.19
C ALA A 60 -41.46 35.96 13.51
N ALA A 61 -40.37 36.70 13.79
CA ALA A 61 -39.53 37.70 13.11
C ALA A 61 -38.09 37.62 13.75
N ALA A 62 -37.08 38.52 13.65
CA ALA A 62 -36.99 39.91 13.18
C ALA A 62 -35.51 40.34 12.88
N ASP A 63 -35.37 41.41 12.09
CA ASP A 63 -34.38 42.51 12.11
C ASP A 63 -32.88 42.27 12.43
N SER A 64 -32.01 42.63 11.48
CA SER A 64 -31.31 43.94 11.56
C SER A 64 -30.71 44.35 10.21
N GLU A 65 -30.98 45.58 9.78
CA GLU A 65 -30.48 46.18 8.54
C GLU A 65 -29.16 46.93 8.76
N SER A 66 -28.41 47.16 7.67
CA SER A 66 -27.72 48.45 7.46
C SER A 66 -27.37 48.68 5.99
N GLU A 67 -27.85 49.81 5.47
CA GLU A 67 -27.59 50.46 4.17
C GLU A 67 -26.08 50.83 4.00
N SER A 68 -25.54 51.33 2.88
CA SER A 68 -26.04 51.88 1.60
C SER A 68 -25.00 51.56 0.48
N ASP A 69 -25.20 51.76 -0.83
CA ASP A 69 -25.50 52.99 -1.58
C ASP A 69 -26.14 52.68 -2.95
N GLY A 70 -26.99 53.58 -3.45
CA GLY A 70 -27.39 53.62 -4.88
C GLY A 70 -26.28 54.20 -5.78
N VAL A 71 -26.43 54.34 -7.09
CA VAL A 71 -27.58 54.90 -7.83
C VAL A 71 -27.35 54.69 -9.35
N GLN A 72 -28.34 54.11 -10.06
CA GLN A 72 -28.71 54.28 -11.50
C GLN A 72 -27.58 54.07 -12.58
N ASP A 73 -27.84 53.77 -13.86
CA ASP A 73 -29.05 53.95 -14.69
C ASP A 73 -29.08 52.97 -15.90
N ASP A 74 -30.29 52.65 -16.33
CA ASP A 74 -30.82 52.04 -17.56
C ASP A 74 -29.91 51.53 -18.73
N SER A 75 -30.19 50.27 -19.07
CA SER A 75 -30.30 49.62 -20.40
C SER A 75 -29.82 50.30 -21.70
N ASP A 76 -29.21 49.50 -22.59
CA ASP A 76 -29.72 49.32 -23.96
C ASP A 76 -29.35 47.92 -24.54
N ASN A 77 -30.18 47.42 -25.45
CA ASN A 77 -30.05 46.10 -26.11
C ASN A 77 -29.01 46.08 -27.24
N ASP A 78 -28.54 44.87 -27.59
CA ASP A 78 -28.88 44.11 -28.83
C ASP A 78 -27.70 43.34 -29.48
N ASP A 79 -28.06 42.32 -30.28
CA ASP A 79 -27.24 41.54 -31.23
C ASP A 79 -26.08 40.64 -30.69
N GLY A 80 -26.38 39.33 -30.54
CA GLY A 80 -25.38 38.24 -30.65
C GLY A 80 -25.16 37.80 -32.12
N PRO A 81 -24.64 36.58 -32.42
CA PRO A 81 -24.16 35.50 -31.54
C PRO A 81 -22.74 34.99 -31.93
N LEU A 82 -22.40 33.77 -31.50
CA LEU A 82 -21.23 32.92 -31.83
C LEU A 82 -19.98 33.13 -30.94
N GLY A 83 -19.50 32.05 -30.34
CA GLY A 83 -18.33 32.04 -29.46
C GLY A 83 -18.49 31.09 -28.28
N ASP A 84 -18.71 29.81 -28.57
CA ASP A 84 -18.52 28.69 -27.65
C ASP A 84 -17.02 28.51 -27.30
N GLY A 85 -16.47 29.51 -26.62
CA GLY A 85 -15.29 29.33 -25.79
C GLY A 85 -15.74 28.69 -24.49
N ILE A 86 -15.46 27.41 -24.34
CA ILE A 86 -15.21 26.84 -23.01
C ILE A 86 -14.01 27.63 -22.51
N ASP A 87 -14.19 28.42 -21.45
CA ASP A 87 -13.06 28.95 -20.70
C ASP A 87 -12.39 27.71 -20.10
N ASP A 88 -11.27 27.28 -20.70
CA ASP A 88 -10.43 26.22 -20.16
C ASP A 88 -10.00 26.65 -18.75
N ASP A 89 -10.56 26.01 -17.73
CA ASP A 89 -10.36 26.36 -16.33
C ASP A 89 -8.85 26.43 -16.02
N ASP A 90 -8.40 27.57 -15.47
CA ASP A 90 -7.02 27.78 -15.00
C ASP A 90 -6.65 26.67 -13.99
N TYR A 91 -6.03 25.60 -14.47
CA TYR A 91 -5.13 24.79 -13.67
C TYR A 91 -3.87 25.64 -13.47
N ASP A 92 -3.94 26.50 -12.45
CA ASP A 92 -2.84 27.27 -11.91
C ASP A 92 -1.52 26.46 -11.96
N ASP A 93 -0.52 27.01 -12.63
CA ASP A 93 0.87 26.54 -12.66
C ASP A 93 1.50 26.72 -11.27
N TYR A 94 1.09 25.85 -10.32
CA TYR A 94 1.63 25.80 -8.98
C TYR A 94 3.07 25.27 -9.04
N ASP A 95 4.02 26.21 -9.14
CA ASP A 95 5.45 25.97 -8.95
C ASP A 95 5.67 25.09 -7.70
N ASP A 96 5.99 23.81 -7.94
CA ASP A 96 6.17 22.81 -6.90
C ASP A 96 7.53 22.93 -6.19
N GLY A 97 8.33 23.93 -6.56
CA GLY A 97 9.68 24.20 -6.08
C GLY A 97 10.76 23.43 -6.82
N TYR A 98 10.43 22.73 -7.91
CA TYR A 98 11.35 21.89 -8.68
C TYR A 98 11.48 22.33 -10.14
N GLU A 99 12.64 22.09 -10.73
CA GLU A 99 12.90 22.35 -12.15
C GLU A 99 11.89 21.61 -13.04
N GLU A 100 11.31 22.30 -14.03
CA GLU A 100 10.34 21.74 -14.99
C GLU A 100 10.93 20.54 -15.77
N ASP A 101 12.14 20.74 -16.31
CA ASP A 101 12.93 19.72 -17.00
C ASP A 101 13.60 18.75 -16.01
N GLY A 102 13.40 17.44 -16.20
CA GLY A 102 14.16 16.41 -15.50
C GLY A 102 15.50 16.09 -16.18
N HIS A 103 16.47 15.64 -15.38
CA HIS A 103 17.81 15.28 -15.86
C HIS A 103 17.87 13.76 -16.09
N PRO A 104 18.19 13.29 -17.31
CA PRO A 104 18.16 11.86 -17.61
C PRO A 104 19.26 11.11 -16.86
N VAL A 105 18.89 9.96 -16.28
CA VAL A 105 19.83 9.09 -15.58
C VAL A 105 20.70 8.32 -16.58
N VAL A 106 22.01 8.24 -16.31
CA VAL A 106 22.98 7.49 -17.12
C VAL A 106 23.58 6.38 -16.25
N VAL A 107 23.33 5.12 -16.60
CA VAL A 107 23.81 3.97 -15.83
C VAL A 107 25.26 3.59 -16.13
N ALA A 108 25.99 3.15 -15.10
CA ALA A 108 27.32 2.56 -15.22
C ALA A 108 27.29 1.15 -15.85
N THR A 109 26.24 0.39 -15.54
CA THR A 109 25.99 -0.97 -16.03
C THR A 109 24.50 -1.17 -16.28
N THR A 110 24.16 -1.79 -17.41
CA THR A 110 22.79 -2.22 -17.71
C THR A 110 22.44 -3.45 -16.87
N VAL A 111 21.29 -3.44 -16.23
CA VAL A 111 20.67 -4.61 -15.59
C VAL A 111 19.59 -5.20 -16.50
N GLU A 112 19.27 -6.48 -16.28
CA GLU A 112 18.04 -7.07 -16.79
C GLU A 112 16.86 -6.44 -16.04
N VAL A 113 15.86 -5.96 -16.77
CA VAL A 113 14.68 -5.30 -16.19
C VAL A 113 13.58 -6.35 -16.09
N PRO A 114 13.09 -6.69 -14.88
CA PRO A 114 11.99 -7.63 -14.71
C PRO A 114 10.69 -7.13 -15.37
N ASP A 115 9.78 -8.04 -15.67
CA ASP A 115 8.43 -7.68 -16.13
C ASP A 115 7.74 -6.77 -15.08
N GLY A 116 7.05 -5.73 -15.55
CA GLY A 116 6.47 -4.66 -14.72
C GLY A 116 7.43 -3.50 -14.38
N PHE A 117 8.74 -3.74 -14.27
CA PHE A 117 9.70 -2.71 -13.88
C PHE A 117 10.04 -1.75 -15.04
N GLY A 118 10.38 -0.51 -14.70
CA GLY A 118 11.07 0.44 -15.57
C GLY A 118 12.59 0.28 -15.50
N GLY A 119 13.29 0.54 -16.61
CA GLY A 119 14.75 0.57 -16.61
C GLY A 119 15.27 1.90 -16.08
N ALA A 120 16.42 1.90 -15.41
CA ALA A 120 17.07 3.12 -14.92
C ALA A 120 17.49 4.12 -16.02
N ASN A 121 17.41 3.77 -17.32
CA ASN A 121 17.62 4.70 -18.45
C ASN A 121 16.31 5.37 -18.93
N ASP A 122 15.16 4.86 -18.47
CA ASP A 122 13.80 5.29 -18.85
C ASP A 122 13.25 6.33 -17.86
N ILE A 123 14.04 6.72 -16.86
CA ILE A 123 13.70 7.71 -15.83
C ILE A 123 14.58 8.96 -15.92
N GLU A 124 14.07 10.04 -15.33
CA GLU A 124 14.79 11.29 -15.10
C GLU A 124 14.63 11.74 -13.64
N ALA A 125 15.60 12.51 -13.16
CA ALA A 125 15.57 13.13 -11.83
C ALA A 125 15.30 14.64 -11.97
N ARG A 126 14.18 15.12 -11.42
CA ARG A 126 13.97 16.55 -11.17
C ARG A 126 14.67 16.95 -9.88
N PHE A 127 15.07 18.21 -9.80
CA PHE A 127 15.75 18.78 -8.64
C PHE A 127 14.99 20.01 -8.14
N PRO A 128 15.09 20.37 -6.84
CA PRO A 128 14.66 21.67 -6.36
C PRO A 128 15.31 22.81 -7.15
N HIS A 129 14.63 23.94 -7.27
CA HIS A 129 15.19 25.14 -7.92
C HIS A 129 16.55 25.54 -7.32
N ASP A 130 17.39 26.16 -8.15
CA ASP A 130 18.76 26.59 -7.82
C ASP A 130 19.73 25.47 -7.38
N THR A 131 19.38 24.19 -7.51
CA THR A 131 20.30 23.07 -7.22
C THR A 131 21.55 23.14 -8.11
N ASP A 132 22.74 23.13 -7.49
CA ASP A 132 24.01 23.31 -8.20
C ASP A 132 24.45 22.06 -8.99
N SER A 133 25.40 22.25 -9.90
CA SER A 133 25.88 21.19 -10.79
C SER A 133 26.61 20.04 -10.08
N LEU A 134 27.28 20.28 -8.95
CA LEU A 134 27.97 19.23 -8.20
C LEU A 134 26.96 18.35 -7.46
N THR A 135 25.90 18.95 -6.92
CA THR A 135 24.76 18.23 -6.31
C THR A 135 24.04 17.35 -7.34
N LYS A 136 23.82 17.85 -8.57
CA LYS A 136 23.25 17.03 -9.67
C LYS A 136 24.20 15.92 -10.10
N GLU A 137 25.50 16.19 -10.22
CA GLU A 137 26.53 15.18 -10.55
C GLU A 137 26.59 14.07 -9.49
N LEU A 138 26.61 14.43 -8.20
CA LEU A 138 26.56 13.48 -7.08
C LEU A 138 25.30 12.62 -7.15
N THR A 139 24.13 13.25 -7.33
CA THR A 139 22.83 12.57 -7.33
C THR A 139 22.67 11.60 -8.50
N LEU A 140 22.87 12.07 -9.74
CA LEU A 140 22.80 11.24 -10.93
C LEU A 140 23.87 10.15 -10.91
N GLY A 141 25.04 10.44 -10.30
CA GLY A 141 26.11 9.47 -10.11
C GLY A 141 25.82 8.39 -9.07
N ILE A 142 24.99 8.68 -8.07
CA ILE A 142 24.45 7.69 -7.12
C ILE A 142 23.41 6.82 -7.82
N ILE A 143 22.37 7.41 -8.43
CA ILE A 143 21.27 6.69 -9.09
C ILE A 143 21.80 5.78 -10.21
N GLY A 144 22.65 6.33 -11.08
CA GLY A 144 23.28 5.59 -12.17
C GLY A 144 24.47 4.70 -11.76
N ARG A 145 24.87 4.71 -10.48
CA ARG A 145 26.05 3.99 -9.94
C ARG A 145 27.38 4.33 -10.66
N THR A 146 27.50 5.50 -11.27
CA THR A 146 28.69 5.92 -12.04
C THR A 146 29.86 6.36 -11.17
N ILE A 147 29.62 6.66 -9.89
CA ILE A 147 30.67 6.98 -8.91
C ILE A 147 31.46 5.70 -8.57
N SER A 148 32.53 5.45 -9.33
CA SER A 148 33.35 4.24 -9.23
C SER A 148 34.38 4.23 -8.08
N ALA A 149 34.56 5.35 -7.36
CA ALA A 149 35.51 5.49 -6.26
C ALA A 149 34.90 6.30 -5.10
N PRO A 150 35.03 5.87 -3.82
CA PRO A 150 34.42 6.59 -2.70
C PRO A 150 34.90 8.03 -2.54
N GLN A 151 36.19 8.26 -2.83
CA GLN A 151 36.79 9.60 -2.82
C GLN A 151 36.04 10.57 -3.74
N HIS A 152 35.50 10.13 -4.87
CA HIS A 152 34.79 11.02 -5.78
C HIS A 152 33.51 11.60 -5.16
N ALA A 153 32.72 10.80 -4.43
CA ALA A 153 31.57 11.32 -3.69
C ALA A 153 31.99 12.24 -2.53
N THR A 154 33.03 11.87 -1.78
CA THR A 154 33.57 12.74 -0.71
C THR A 154 34.05 14.07 -1.27
N ASP A 155 34.82 14.05 -2.36
CA ASP A 155 35.37 15.24 -3.02
C ASP A 155 34.24 16.15 -3.55
N LEU A 156 33.15 15.60 -4.11
CA LEU A 156 31.98 16.39 -4.55
C LEU A 156 31.31 17.11 -3.37
N ILE A 157 31.08 16.39 -2.26
CA ILE A 157 30.45 16.97 -1.06
C ILE A 157 31.38 18.01 -0.40
N GLU A 158 32.69 17.74 -0.31
CA GLU A 158 33.68 18.70 0.20
C GLU A 158 33.82 19.96 -0.69
N GLN A 159 33.51 19.85 -1.99
CA GLN A 159 33.47 20.99 -2.92
C GLN A 159 32.15 21.78 -2.85
N GLY A 160 31.14 21.28 -2.13
CA GLY A 160 29.88 21.98 -1.87
C GLY A 160 28.61 21.31 -2.39
N ALA A 161 28.68 20.08 -2.92
CA ALA A 161 27.48 19.32 -3.25
C ALA A 161 26.65 19.04 -1.99
N ASP A 162 25.35 19.31 -2.03
CA ASP A 162 24.43 19.12 -0.92
C ASP A 162 24.05 17.63 -0.74
N PRO A 163 24.42 16.98 0.38
CA PRO A 163 24.03 15.60 0.65
C PRO A 163 22.57 15.47 1.13
N HIS A 164 21.87 16.60 1.38
CA HIS A 164 20.48 16.65 1.82
C HIS A 164 19.46 16.82 0.68
N VAL A 165 19.90 16.99 -0.57
CA VAL A 165 19.02 17.17 -1.71
C VAL A 165 18.01 16.02 -1.82
N VAL A 166 16.77 16.38 -2.14
CA VAL A 166 15.67 15.43 -2.36
C VAL A 166 15.29 15.50 -3.85
N PRO A 167 15.97 14.77 -4.74
CA PRO A 167 15.50 14.61 -6.12
C PRO A 167 14.13 13.93 -6.18
N ARG A 168 13.38 14.23 -7.23
CA ARG A 168 12.13 13.54 -7.59
C ARG A 168 12.33 12.67 -8.83
N LEU A 169 11.97 11.38 -8.75
CA LEU A 169 12.08 10.45 -9.88
C LEU A 169 10.75 10.31 -10.63
N ARG A 170 10.80 10.44 -11.96
CA ARG A 170 9.64 10.23 -12.86
C ARG A 170 10.07 9.51 -14.13
N GLN A 171 9.10 8.96 -14.87
CA GLN A 171 9.33 8.49 -16.23
C GLN A 171 9.84 9.65 -17.10
N LYS A 172 10.82 9.35 -17.94
CA LYS A 172 11.45 10.33 -18.81
C LYS A 172 10.46 10.98 -19.77
N GLY A 173 10.33 12.30 -19.69
CA GLY A 173 9.37 13.08 -20.48
C GLY A 173 7.92 13.05 -19.98
N SER A 174 7.62 12.42 -18.82
CA SER A 174 6.34 12.62 -18.14
C SER A 174 6.25 14.04 -17.56
N GLY A 175 5.05 14.61 -17.54
CA GLY A 175 4.79 15.92 -16.91
C GLY A 175 4.69 15.86 -15.38
N CYS A 176 4.62 14.67 -14.77
CA CYS A 176 4.35 14.50 -13.35
C CYS A 176 5.43 15.09 -12.43
N ALA A 177 5.04 15.33 -11.17
CA ALA A 177 5.93 15.88 -10.14
C ALA A 177 7.14 14.98 -9.87
N GLY A 178 6.94 13.66 -9.86
CA GLY A 178 7.93 12.64 -9.51
C GLY A 178 8.01 12.35 -8.00
N ILE A 179 8.53 11.18 -7.66
CA ILE A 179 8.53 10.64 -6.28
C ILE A 179 9.82 11.06 -5.56
N PRO A 180 9.74 11.66 -4.34
CA PRO A 180 10.90 12.22 -3.65
C PRO A 180 11.75 11.17 -2.93
N TYR A 181 13.07 11.22 -3.12
CA TYR A 181 14.01 10.35 -2.41
C TYR A 181 15.19 11.11 -1.81
N SER A 182 15.59 10.76 -0.58
CA SER A 182 16.89 11.17 -0.05
C SER A 182 18.04 10.40 -0.74
N LEU A 183 19.23 11.01 -0.80
CA LEU A 183 20.41 10.34 -1.37
C LEU A 183 20.79 9.04 -0.64
N VAL A 184 20.43 8.92 0.65
CA VAL A 184 20.64 7.68 1.42
C VAL A 184 19.76 6.55 0.88
N HIS A 185 18.49 6.80 0.56
CA HIS A 185 17.62 5.82 -0.07
C HIS A 185 18.15 5.39 -1.44
N LEU A 186 18.55 6.34 -2.28
CA LEU A 186 19.08 6.08 -3.62
C LEU A 186 20.41 5.32 -3.60
N ALA A 187 21.19 5.39 -2.52
CA ALA A 187 22.46 4.68 -2.36
C ALA A 187 22.33 3.21 -1.88
N ILE A 188 21.13 2.77 -1.50
CA ILE A 188 20.83 1.37 -1.14
C ILE A 188 20.63 0.53 -2.42
N ASP A 189 21.14 -0.70 -2.45
CA ASP A 189 21.02 -1.61 -3.60
C ASP A 189 19.83 -2.56 -3.39
N ASN A 190 19.16 -2.99 -4.47
CA ASN A 190 18.06 -3.94 -4.38
C ASN A 190 18.53 -5.42 -4.47
N LYS A 191 19.09 -5.93 -3.37
CA LYS A 191 19.61 -7.31 -3.27
C LYS A 191 18.50 -8.38 -3.12
N SER A 192 17.23 -8.05 -3.34
CA SER A 192 16.10 -9.00 -3.39
C SER A 192 15.93 -9.71 -4.74
N ASP A 193 16.82 -9.46 -5.71
CA ASP A 193 16.65 -9.82 -7.12
C ASP A 193 15.39 -9.19 -7.74
N TYR A 194 15.09 -7.96 -7.29
CA TYR A 194 13.87 -7.19 -7.60
C TYR A 194 12.54 -7.87 -7.22
N ALA A 195 12.56 -8.95 -6.42
CA ALA A 195 11.33 -9.57 -5.91
C ALA A 195 10.53 -8.62 -5.00
N VAL A 196 11.19 -7.64 -4.40
CA VAL A 196 10.59 -6.54 -3.65
C VAL A 196 10.92 -5.23 -4.37
N PRO A 197 9.94 -4.39 -4.75
CA PRO A 197 10.20 -3.08 -5.30
C PRO A 197 10.69 -2.13 -4.19
N THR A 198 11.64 -1.26 -4.52
CA THR A 198 12.30 -0.39 -3.52
C THR A 198 12.64 1.01 -4.03
N ILE A 199 12.39 1.32 -5.29
CA ILE A 199 12.50 2.67 -5.88
C ILE A 199 11.44 2.70 -6.98
N HIS A 200 10.63 3.74 -6.98
CA HIS A 200 9.53 3.95 -7.92
C HIS A 200 9.79 5.25 -8.68
N ALA A 201 9.19 5.37 -9.86
CA ALA A 201 9.13 6.60 -10.64
C ALA A 201 7.69 6.84 -11.07
N SER A 202 7.20 8.07 -10.91
CA SER A 202 5.84 8.43 -11.31
C SER A 202 5.73 8.49 -12.84
N ASP A 203 4.62 8.00 -13.38
CA ASP A 203 4.30 7.88 -14.80
C ASP A 203 2.81 8.21 -15.03
N ASP A 204 2.53 9.45 -15.44
CA ASP A 204 1.22 9.97 -15.86
C ASP A 204 0.01 9.53 -15.00
N GLY A 205 0.20 9.52 -13.66
CA GLY A 205 -0.82 9.19 -12.67
C GLY A 205 -0.59 7.88 -11.90
N TYR A 206 0.41 7.07 -12.29
CA TYR A 206 0.77 5.81 -11.63
C TYR A 206 2.19 5.88 -11.04
N GLU A 207 2.49 4.99 -10.09
CA GLU A 207 3.85 4.76 -9.61
C GLU A 207 4.38 3.45 -10.24
N ARG A 208 5.59 3.48 -10.79
CA ARG A 208 6.19 2.31 -11.47
C ARG A 208 7.53 1.94 -10.83
N PRO A 209 7.73 0.69 -10.41
CA PRO A 209 8.98 0.26 -9.78
C PRO A 209 10.14 0.27 -10.79
N VAL A 210 11.34 0.63 -10.34
CA VAL A 210 12.52 0.86 -11.20
C VAL A 210 13.67 -0.08 -10.84
N ALA A 211 14.20 -0.78 -11.86
CA ALA A 211 15.38 -1.63 -11.73
C ALA A 211 16.66 -0.77 -11.80
N LEU A 212 17.09 -0.23 -10.66
CA LEU A 212 18.37 0.48 -10.53
C LEU A 212 19.56 -0.50 -10.50
N PRO A 213 20.70 -0.16 -11.13
CA PRO A 213 21.91 -0.98 -11.05
C PRO A 213 22.49 -1.04 -9.63
N HIS A 214 23.25 -2.10 -9.35
CA HIS A 214 23.98 -2.26 -8.10
C HIS A 214 25.34 -1.55 -8.09
N TRP A 215 25.86 -1.22 -6.92
CA TRP A 215 27.24 -0.78 -6.78
C TRP A 215 28.20 -1.89 -7.21
N SER A 216 29.36 -1.51 -7.76
CA SER A 216 30.39 -2.48 -8.20
C SER A 216 31.01 -3.32 -7.06
N SER A 217 30.78 -2.94 -5.80
CA SER A 217 31.08 -3.75 -4.61
C SER A 217 30.42 -3.18 -3.35
N ASP A 218 30.13 -4.05 -2.38
CA ASP A 218 29.68 -3.67 -1.03
C ASP A 218 30.60 -2.63 -0.37
N LYS A 219 31.92 -2.75 -0.59
CA LYS A 219 32.90 -1.80 -0.04
C LYS A 219 32.73 -0.39 -0.62
N LEU A 220 32.35 -0.28 -1.89
CA LEU A 220 32.05 1.01 -2.51
C LEU A 220 30.78 1.59 -1.90
N GLN A 221 29.69 0.82 -1.92
CA GLN A 221 28.41 1.20 -1.33
C GLN A 221 28.53 1.68 0.12
N SER A 222 29.16 0.88 0.98
CA SER A 222 29.38 1.20 2.39
C SER A 222 30.12 2.53 2.57
N ALA A 223 31.11 2.80 1.71
CA ALA A 223 31.87 4.04 1.75
C ALA A 223 31.10 5.25 1.20
N ILE A 224 30.20 5.06 0.21
CA ILE A 224 29.30 6.12 -0.28
C ILE A 224 28.26 6.48 0.78
N LEU A 225 27.57 5.48 1.37
CA LEU A 225 26.62 5.67 2.47
C LEU A 225 27.30 6.36 3.66
N ALA A 226 28.49 5.90 4.06
CA ALA A 226 29.26 6.53 5.11
C ALA A 226 29.68 7.97 4.77
N ALA A 227 30.02 8.27 3.51
CA ALA A 227 30.35 9.64 3.09
C ALA A 227 29.14 10.57 3.19
N LEU A 228 27.98 10.16 2.65
CA LEU A 228 26.73 10.93 2.72
C LEU A 228 26.35 11.25 4.17
N ILE A 229 26.25 10.22 5.01
CA ILE A 229 25.75 10.37 6.38
C ILE A 229 26.75 11.09 7.29
N ASN A 230 28.06 10.90 7.10
CA ASN A 230 29.07 11.64 7.88
C ASN A 230 29.14 13.13 7.52
N GLN A 231 28.75 13.50 6.29
CA GLN A 231 28.71 14.89 5.83
C GLN A 231 27.36 15.58 6.07
N GLY A 232 26.37 14.87 6.65
CA GLY A 232 25.13 15.47 7.14
C GLY A 232 23.85 14.75 6.73
N ALA A 233 23.86 13.93 5.66
CA ALA A 233 22.65 13.29 5.16
C ALA A 233 21.94 12.52 6.28
N ASP A 234 20.66 12.80 6.47
CA ASP A 234 19.88 12.24 7.57
C ASP A 234 19.61 10.73 7.32
N PRO A 235 20.10 9.82 8.19
CA PRO A 235 19.89 8.39 8.05
C PRO A 235 18.46 7.95 8.40
N ASN A 236 17.63 8.85 8.94
CA ASN A 236 16.22 8.60 9.31
C ASN A 236 15.22 9.33 8.40
N ALA A 237 15.67 10.14 7.44
CA ALA A 237 14.80 10.88 6.53
C ALA A 237 13.83 9.96 5.78
N THR A 238 12.53 10.22 5.91
CA THR A 238 11.49 9.44 5.22
C THR A 238 11.45 9.76 3.73
N ALA A 239 11.11 8.75 2.92
CA ALA A 239 10.61 8.92 1.57
C ALA A 239 9.12 8.55 1.56
N ASP A 240 8.34 9.26 0.76
CA ASP A 240 6.96 8.89 0.43
C ASP A 240 7.03 7.84 -0.69
N ASP A 241 6.38 6.69 -0.49
CA ASP A 241 6.44 5.51 -1.38
C ASP A 241 5.03 4.90 -1.38
N GLU A 242 4.19 5.20 -2.39
CA GLU A 242 2.82 4.65 -2.54
C GLU A 242 1.94 4.69 -1.25
N GLU A 243 1.94 5.81 -0.51
CA GLU A 243 1.29 6.04 0.83
C GLU A 243 2.08 5.54 2.07
N ASP A 244 3.18 4.82 1.91
CA ASP A 244 4.02 4.33 3.01
C ASP A 244 5.24 5.24 3.25
N LEU A 245 5.35 5.80 4.47
CA LEU A 245 6.54 6.55 4.91
C LEU A 245 7.69 5.57 5.22
N VAL A 246 8.64 5.44 4.29
CA VAL A 246 9.77 4.50 4.39
C VAL A 246 11.05 5.21 4.83
N ARG A 247 11.73 4.67 5.84
CA ARG A 247 13.06 5.12 6.30
C ARG A 247 14.20 4.29 5.68
N PRO A 248 15.44 4.81 5.62
CA PRO A 248 16.57 4.09 5.01
C PRO A 248 16.86 2.72 5.64
N ILE A 249 16.68 2.59 6.96
CA ILE A 249 16.82 1.28 7.64
C ILE A 249 15.74 0.28 7.19
N ARG A 250 14.49 0.72 6.99
CA ARG A 250 13.42 -0.14 6.46
C ARG A 250 13.63 -0.46 4.98
N ARG A 251 14.22 0.45 4.20
CA ARG A 251 14.59 0.20 2.79
C ARG A 251 15.75 -0.80 2.67
N ALA A 252 16.79 -0.69 3.52
CA ALA A 252 17.88 -1.67 3.57
C ALA A 252 17.42 -3.08 3.97
N ILE A 253 16.44 -3.18 4.88
CA ILE A 253 15.79 -4.46 5.22
C ILE A 253 14.93 -4.95 4.04
N ALA A 254 14.15 -4.07 3.40
CA ALA A 254 13.31 -4.41 2.24
C ALA A 254 14.11 -5.03 1.10
N SER A 255 15.28 -4.47 0.81
CA SER A 255 16.16 -4.95 -0.25
C SER A 255 17.04 -6.13 0.14
N GLY A 256 17.06 -6.54 1.41
CA GLY A 256 18.03 -7.54 1.90
C GLY A 256 19.48 -7.05 1.83
N ASP A 257 19.70 -5.73 1.84
CA ASP A 257 21.02 -5.15 1.70
C ASP A 257 21.78 -5.09 3.03
N GLN A 258 22.45 -6.20 3.35
CA GLN A 258 23.27 -6.32 4.56
C GLN A 258 24.32 -5.21 4.69
N THR A 259 24.84 -4.70 3.56
CA THR A 259 25.87 -3.66 3.58
C THR A 259 25.31 -2.32 4.01
N ALA A 260 24.15 -1.94 3.48
CA ALA A 260 23.45 -0.73 3.92
C ALA A 260 22.94 -0.87 5.36
N PHE A 261 22.39 -2.04 5.70
CA PHE A 261 21.92 -2.36 7.04
C PHE A 261 23.03 -2.21 8.09
N ASP A 262 24.18 -2.85 7.90
CA ASP A 262 25.32 -2.77 8.82
C ASP A 262 25.81 -1.32 9.03
N VAL A 263 25.83 -0.50 7.98
CA VAL A 263 26.24 0.92 8.05
C VAL A 263 25.24 1.74 8.86
N LEU A 264 23.94 1.47 8.74
CA LEU A 264 22.88 2.16 9.47
C LEU A 264 22.78 1.67 10.93
N THR A 265 22.79 0.36 11.18
CA THR A 265 22.68 -0.21 12.55
C THR A 265 23.94 0.01 13.39
N ALA A 266 25.12 0.20 12.78
CA ALA A 266 26.32 0.60 13.49
C ALA A 266 26.19 1.97 14.20
N ARG A 267 25.19 2.78 13.82
CA ARG A 267 24.96 4.10 14.41
C ARG A 267 24.10 4.05 15.69
N PRO A 268 24.32 4.97 16.64
CA PRO A 268 23.48 5.09 17.85
C PRO A 268 22.21 5.93 17.64
N ASP A 269 22.15 6.73 16.57
CA ASP A 269 21.10 7.70 16.23
C ASP A 269 20.11 7.18 15.16
N ILE A 270 20.13 5.89 14.86
CA ILE A 270 19.18 5.25 13.92
C ILE A 270 17.85 4.96 14.64
N ASP A 271 16.75 5.47 14.10
CA ASP A 271 15.41 5.35 14.68
C ASP A 271 14.70 4.08 14.19
N LEU A 272 14.79 3.02 14.99
CA LEU A 272 14.15 1.73 14.70
C LEU A 272 12.62 1.74 14.90
N PRO A 273 12.03 2.38 15.93
CA PRO A 273 10.58 2.39 16.09
C PRO A 273 9.89 3.23 15.02
N ALA A 274 8.72 2.77 14.58
CA ALA A 274 7.78 3.51 13.76
C ALA A 274 7.28 4.75 14.53
N GLN A 275 7.79 5.92 14.17
CA GLN A 275 7.28 7.21 14.60
C GLN A 275 6.65 7.91 13.38
N ASP A 276 5.78 8.88 13.63
CA ASP A 276 5.23 9.79 12.62
C ASP A 276 4.51 9.11 11.43
N GLY A 277 3.94 7.92 11.66
CA GLY A 277 3.19 7.16 10.64
C GLY A 277 4.02 6.22 9.76
N ALA A 278 5.36 6.20 9.96
CA ALA A 278 6.29 5.34 9.22
C ALA A 278 5.95 3.84 9.33
N VAL A 279 6.34 3.08 8.29
CA VAL A 279 6.21 1.62 8.30
C VAL A 279 7.09 1.00 9.39
N MET A 280 6.50 0.10 10.19
CA MET A 280 7.23 -0.66 11.21
C MET A 280 8.46 -1.37 10.61
N VAL A 281 9.62 -1.18 11.23
CA VAL A 281 10.91 -1.72 10.75
C VAL A 281 10.89 -3.25 10.62
N MET A 282 10.09 -3.92 11.45
CA MET A 282 9.89 -5.37 11.46
C MET A 282 8.83 -5.90 10.51
N ALA A 283 8.04 -5.05 9.82
CA ALA A 283 6.97 -5.51 8.94
C ALA A 283 7.54 -6.12 7.65
N LEU A 284 6.92 -7.22 7.18
CA LEU A 284 7.33 -7.88 5.94
C LEU A 284 7.33 -6.90 4.76
N PRO A 285 8.29 -6.98 3.84
CA PRO A 285 8.20 -6.28 2.56
C PRO A 285 7.01 -6.79 1.72
N ARG A 286 6.42 -5.93 0.87
CA ARG A 286 5.43 -6.33 -0.15
C ARG A 286 6.21 -6.91 -1.35
N PRO A 287 6.08 -8.20 -1.70
CA PRO A 287 6.78 -8.77 -2.84
C PRO A 287 5.91 -8.74 -4.11
N LEU A 288 6.52 -8.50 -5.27
CA LEU A 288 5.88 -8.65 -6.59
C LEU A 288 6.09 -10.04 -7.20
N SER A 289 7.04 -10.82 -6.67
CA SER A 289 7.32 -12.20 -7.09
C SER A 289 7.84 -13.04 -5.93
N ASP A 290 7.89 -14.36 -6.09
CA ASP A 290 8.35 -15.30 -5.06
C ASP A 290 9.82 -15.01 -4.66
N PRO A 291 10.10 -14.51 -3.44
CA PRO A 291 11.44 -13.99 -3.14
C PRO A 291 12.49 -15.10 -3.04
N PRO A 292 13.73 -14.89 -3.52
CA PRO A 292 14.78 -15.92 -3.49
C PRO A 292 15.07 -16.47 -2.08
N PRO A 293 15.39 -17.76 -1.91
CA PRO A 293 15.68 -18.35 -0.60
C PRO A 293 16.80 -17.65 0.17
N ASP A 294 17.89 -17.25 -0.51
CA ASP A 294 19.02 -16.56 0.09
C ASP A 294 18.60 -15.17 0.65
N TYR A 295 17.74 -14.45 -0.07
CA TYR A 295 17.14 -13.20 0.39
C TYR A 295 16.25 -13.42 1.63
N GLN A 296 15.45 -14.49 1.66
CA GLN A 296 14.63 -14.83 2.83
C GLN A 296 15.49 -15.12 4.08
N GLU A 297 16.64 -15.78 3.93
CA GLU A 297 17.57 -16.00 5.04
C GLU A 297 18.17 -14.69 5.57
N VAL A 298 18.56 -13.77 4.68
CA VAL A 298 19.08 -12.44 5.03
C VAL A 298 18.00 -11.58 5.70
N LEU A 299 16.81 -11.48 5.11
CA LEU A 299 15.69 -10.73 5.69
C LEU A 299 15.36 -11.19 7.12
N LEU A 300 15.31 -12.51 7.35
CA LEU A 300 15.05 -13.05 8.68
C LEU A 300 16.25 -12.90 9.63
N SER A 301 17.48 -12.76 9.13
CA SER A 301 18.66 -12.47 9.98
C SER A 301 18.64 -11.01 10.46
N MET A 302 18.32 -10.06 9.57
CA MET A 302 18.15 -8.64 9.90
C MET A 302 17.05 -8.42 10.94
N PHE A 303 15.88 -9.04 10.75
CA PHE A 303 14.79 -9.02 11.73
C PHE A 303 15.23 -9.56 13.11
N ARG A 304 16.05 -10.61 13.16
CA ARG A 304 16.61 -11.13 14.41
C ARG A 304 17.60 -10.18 15.07
N GLU A 305 18.32 -9.37 14.30
CA GLU A 305 19.26 -8.40 14.85
C GLU A 305 18.54 -7.18 15.43
N VAL A 306 17.62 -6.55 14.69
CA VAL A 306 16.92 -5.34 15.19
C VAL A 306 16.05 -5.67 16.40
N ILE A 307 15.36 -6.82 16.43
CA ILE A 307 14.54 -7.24 17.57
C ILE A 307 15.38 -7.65 18.79
N ALA A 308 16.63 -8.06 18.60
CA ALA A 308 17.56 -8.33 19.69
C ALA A 308 18.13 -7.03 20.30
N ARG A 309 18.20 -5.95 19.50
CA ARG A 309 18.53 -4.60 19.96
C ARG A 309 17.37 -3.90 20.64
N ASP A 310 16.16 -4.02 20.08
CA ASP A 310 14.92 -3.49 20.65
C ASP A 310 13.76 -4.50 20.50
N PRO A 311 13.43 -5.26 21.56
CA PRO A 311 12.30 -6.19 21.54
C PRO A 311 10.93 -5.49 21.44
N THR A 312 10.82 -4.18 21.72
CA THR A 312 9.54 -3.48 21.71
C THR A 312 8.97 -3.31 20.31
N LEU A 313 9.83 -3.38 19.28
CA LEU A 313 9.46 -3.44 17.85
C LEU A 313 8.42 -4.54 17.56
N ALA A 314 8.45 -5.65 18.29
CA ALA A 314 7.49 -6.74 18.14
C ALA A 314 6.04 -6.37 18.50
N THR A 315 5.87 -5.32 19.32
CA THR A 315 4.59 -4.90 19.91
C THR A 315 4.06 -3.59 19.33
N GLU A 316 4.75 -3.05 18.32
CA GLU A 316 4.35 -1.83 17.62
C GLU A 316 2.97 -1.95 16.94
N ARG A 317 2.33 -0.79 16.76
CA ARG A 317 1.06 -0.67 16.05
C ARG A 317 1.03 0.56 15.17
N ARG A 318 0.39 0.44 14.00
CA ARG A 318 0.14 1.48 13.00
C ARG A 318 -1.33 1.37 12.60
N PHE A 319 -2.10 2.44 12.69
CA PHE A 319 -3.56 2.44 12.44
C PHE A 319 -4.33 1.32 13.20
N ASP A 320 -3.98 1.12 14.47
CA ASP A 320 -4.41 -0.01 15.32
C ASP A 320 -4.04 -1.43 14.82
N GLU A 321 -3.40 -1.60 13.67
CA GLU A 321 -2.85 -2.88 13.23
C GLU A 321 -1.48 -3.16 13.84
N ASN A 322 -1.07 -4.43 13.87
CA ASN A 322 0.26 -4.86 14.34
C ASN A 322 1.00 -5.68 13.26
N LEU A 323 2.24 -6.06 13.53
CA LEU A 323 3.08 -6.87 12.63
C LEU A 323 2.46 -8.18 12.11
N VAL A 324 1.44 -8.72 12.79
CA VAL A 324 0.73 -9.93 12.35
C VAL A 324 -0.38 -9.58 11.34
N HIS A 325 -1.04 -8.43 11.49
CA HIS A 325 -1.97 -7.89 10.49
C HIS A 325 -1.21 -7.53 9.21
N LEU A 326 -0.14 -6.73 9.30
CA LEU A 326 0.66 -6.35 8.13
C LEU A 326 1.24 -7.56 7.40
N ALA A 327 1.67 -8.60 8.12
CA ALA A 327 2.10 -9.84 7.47
C ALA A 327 0.96 -10.61 6.79
N ALA A 328 -0.29 -10.46 7.25
CA ALA A 328 -1.47 -11.05 6.65
C ALA A 328 -1.99 -10.28 5.42
N VAL A 329 -1.75 -8.96 5.35
CA VAL A 329 -2.02 -8.13 4.16
C VAL A 329 -0.94 -8.31 3.10
N TRP A 330 0.34 -8.17 3.50
CA TRP A 330 1.45 -7.99 2.56
C TRP A 330 2.13 -9.28 2.08
N ALA A 331 1.84 -10.44 2.67
CA ALA A 331 2.50 -11.68 2.27
C ALA A 331 1.94 -12.32 0.99
N LYS A 332 0.64 -12.12 0.69
CA LYS A 332 -0.16 -12.59 -0.48
C LYS A 332 0.13 -14.02 -1.00
N GLY A 333 0.72 -14.87 -0.15
CA GLY A 333 1.19 -16.23 -0.49
C GLY A 333 2.61 -16.35 -1.07
N ASN A 334 3.29 -15.25 -1.41
CA ASN A 334 4.62 -15.26 -2.06
C ASN A 334 5.76 -15.75 -1.16
N TYR A 335 5.63 -15.57 0.15
CA TYR A 335 6.60 -16.10 1.12
C TYR A 335 6.28 -17.56 1.48
N PRO A 336 7.23 -18.51 1.38
CA PRO A 336 6.95 -19.90 1.66
C PRO A 336 6.56 -20.15 3.12
N GLN A 337 5.73 -21.17 3.33
CA GLN A 337 5.18 -21.54 4.64
C GLN A 337 6.23 -21.65 5.77
N SER A 338 7.45 -22.11 5.49
CA SER A 338 8.55 -22.21 6.45
C SER A 338 9.08 -20.85 6.90
N PHE A 339 9.18 -19.88 5.99
CA PHE A 339 9.56 -18.50 6.29
C PHE A 339 8.47 -17.83 7.14
N ILE A 340 7.20 -17.89 6.70
CA ILE A 340 6.07 -17.30 7.45
C ILE A 340 5.97 -17.87 8.87
N ASN A 341 6.11 -19.20 9.06
CA ASN A 341 6.15 -19.77 10.41
C ASN A 341 7.31 -19.17 11.23
N SER A 342 8.51 -19.05 10.66
CA SER A 342 9.71 -18.58 11.36
C SER A 342 9.64 -17.08 11.71
N TYR A 343 9.08 -16.25 10.83
CA TYR A 343 8.82 -14.84 11.08
C TYR A 343 7.74 -14.66 12.17
N LEU A 344 6.61 -15.36 12.07
CA LEU A 344 5.56 -15.31 13.08
C LEU A 344 6.06 -15.80 14.45
N ASP A 345 6.86 -16.87 14.50
CA ASP A 345 7.48 -17.33 15.76
C ASP A 345 8.47 -16.30 16.33
N LEU A 346 9.21 -15.58 15.48
CA LEU A 346 10.13 -14.52 15.92
C LEU A 346 9.37 -13.37 16.60
N ILE A 347 8.35 -12.79 15.94
CA ILE A 347 7.62 -11.63 16.48
C ILE A 347 6.74 -12.02 17.68
N THR A 348 6.10 -13.19 17.66
CA THR A 348 5.22 -13.62 18.77
C THR A 348 5.99 -14.03 20.02
N THR A 349 7.20 -14.61 19.89
CA THR A 349 8.09 -14.87 21.03
C THR A 349 8.52 -13.58 21.74
N ASN A 350 8.52 -12.45 21.03
CA ASN A 350 8.83 -11.12 21.56
C ASN A 350 7.60 -10.28 21.91
N GLY A 351 6.39 -10.83 21.80
CA GLY A 351 5.16 -10.21 22.32
C GLY A 351 4.10 -9.80 21.29
N ALA A 352 4.31 -10.02 19.99
CA ALA A 352 3.28 -9.74 18.98
C ALA A 352 2.00 -10.57 19.24
N ASP A 353 0.85 -9.89 19.28
CA ASP A 353 -0.44 -10.52 19.58
C ASP A 353 -1.15 -10.99 18.30
N MET A 354 -1.21 -12.32 18.10
CA MET A 354 -1.95 -12.97 17.00
C MET A 354 -3.49 -12.83 17.12
N THR A 355 -4.00 -12.34 18.26
CA THR A 355 -5.43 -12.18 18.56
C THR A 355 -5.87 -10.73 18.73
N ALA A 356 -4.96 -9.80 18.46
CA ALA A 356 -5.25 -8.37 18.46
C ALA A 356 -6.40 -8.08 17.47
N ALA A 357 -7.15 -7.02 17.77
CA ALA A 357 -8.15 -6.49 16.87
C ALA A 357 -7.81 -5.05 16.50
N SER A 358 -8.02 -4.67 15.24
CA SER A 358 -7.99 -3.28 14.75
C SER A 358 -9.25 -2.51 15.20
N GLY A 359 -9.34 -1.22 14.85
CA GLY A 359 -10.50 -0.37 15.16
C GLY A 359 -11.84 -0.93 14.65
N GLY A 360 -11.85 -1.63 13.50
CA GLY A 360 -13.03 -2.30 12.94
C GLY A 360 -13.31 -3.70 13.53
N GLY A 361 -12.57 -4.13 14.55
CA GLY A 361 -12.67 -5.48 15.11
C GLY A 361 -12.03 -6.57 14.25
N TRP A 362 -11.38 -6.21 13.14
CA TRP A 362 -10.64 -7.14 12.30
C TRP A 362 -9.46 -7.72 13.07
N THR A 363 -9.15 -9.00 12.83
CA THR A 363 -7.99 -9.68 13.42
C THR A 363 -7.06 -10.12 12.31
N PRO A 364 -5.80 -10.54 12.58
CA PRO A 364 -4.89 -10.99 11.53
C PRO A 364 -5.42 -12.16 10.69
N LEU A 365 -6.38 -12.93 11.23
CA LEU A 365 -7.02 -14.01 10.47
C LEU A 365 -8.13 -13.50 9.54
N HIS A 366 -8.78 -12.37 9.85
CA HIS A 366 -9.68 -11.69 8.91
C HIS A 366 -8.86 -11.11 7.75
N GLU A 367 -7.75 -10.40 8.03
CA GLU A 367 -6.85 -9.89 6.99
C GLU A 367 -6.30 -11.02 6.11
N ALA A 368 -5.86 -12.14 6.71
CA ALA A 368 -5.34 -13.28 5.95
C ALA A 368 -6.42 -14.02 5.13
N ALA A 369 -7.71 -13.81 5.46
CA ALA A 369 -8.86 -14.30 4.72
C ALA A 369 -9.38 -13.29 3.67
N LEU A 370 -8.94 -12.03 3.74
CA LEU A 370 -9.23 -10.95 2.80
C LEU A 370 -8.17 -10.87 1.70
N HIS A 371 -6.89 -10.85 2.06
CA HIS A 371 -5.74 -10.73 1.14
C HIS A 371 -5.09 -12.10 0.84
N ASP A 372 -5.93 -13.11 0.59
CA ASP A 372 -5.64 -14.49 0.17
C ASP A 372 -4.45 -15.26 0.83
N SER A 373 -3.96 -14.76 1.97
CA SER A 373 -2.66 -15.09 2.57
C SER A 373 -2.64 -16.42 3.30
N LEU A 374 -2.80 -17.49 2.52
CA LEU A 374 -2.91 -18.89 2.90
C LEU A 374 -1.93 -19.32 3.99
N TYR A 375 -0.64 -19.04 3.83
CA TYR A 375 0.38 -19.50 4.77
C TYR A 375 0.35 -18.77 6.11
N VAL A 376 -0.18 -17.55 6.15
CA VAL A 376 -0.44 -16.80 7.38
C VAL A 376 -1.70 -17.33 8.03
N ALA A 377 -2.79 -17.49 7.27
CA ALA A 377 -4.04 -18.06 7.75
C ALA A 377 -3.86 -19.48 8.36
N ASP A 378 -3.17 -20.40 7.68
CA ASP A 378 -2.88 -21.73 8.21
C ASP A 378 -1.95 -21.68 9.43
N SER A 379 -0.96 -20.77 9.47
CA SER A 379 -0.14 -20.57 10.67
C SER A 379 -0.95 -20.08 11.87
N LEU A 380 -1.85 -19.13 11.66
CA LEU A 380 -2.76 -18.61 12.69
C LEU A 380 -3.71 -19.72 13.15
N CYS A 381 -4.43 -20.38 12.25
CA CYS A 381 -5.30 -21.52 12.58
C CYS A 381 -4.55 -22.64 13.33
N ARG A 382 -3.26 -22.88 13.00
CA ARG A 382 -2.42 -23.85 13.72
C ARG A 382 -2.00 -23.40 15.12
N LYS A 383 -1.69 -22.12 15.31
CA LYS A 383 -1.15 -21.54 16.56
C LYS A 383 -2.23 -21.04 17.54
N LEU A 384 -3.40 -20.62 17.06
CA LEU A 384 -4.51 -20.15 17.89
C LEU A 384 -5.16 -21.33 18.65
N PRO A 385 -5.15 -21.33 19.99
CA PRO A 385 -5.57 -22.49 20.79
C PRO A 385 -7.08 -22.68 20.92
N ALA A 386 -7.90 -21.67 20.60
CA ALA A 386 -9.32 -21.66 20.93
C ALA A 386 -10.20 -21.23 19.75
N ALA A 387 -11.31 -21.95 19.54
CA ALA A 387 -12.18 -21.76 18.38
C ALA A 387 -12.95 -20.43 18.38
N ASP A 388 -13.10 -19.78 19.54
CA ASP A 388 -13.65 -18.42 19.67
C ASP A 388 -12.71 -17.34 19.12
N GLN A 389 -11.40 -17.60 19.07
CA GLN A 389 -10.41 -16.72 18.44
C GLN A 389 -10.47 -16.83 16.90
N ILE A 390 -10.63 -18.06 16.39
CA ILE A 390 -10.80 -18.34 14.95
C ILE A 390 -12.15 -17.81 14.44
N ASN A 391 -13.21 -17.94 15.24
CA ASN A 391 -14.55 -17.46 14.92
C ASN A 391 -14.89 -16.10 15.55
N ARG A 392 -13.87 -15.25 15.79
CA ARG A 392 -14.12 -13.84 16.14
C ARG A 392 -14.90 -13.16 15.02
N ARG A 393 -15.58 -12.07 15.40
CA ARG A 393 -16.38 -11.27 14.50
C ARG A 393 -15.86 -9.85 14.41
N THR A 394 -15.88 -9.27 13.20
CA THR A 394 -15.75 -7.83 12.97
C THR A 394 -16.94 -7.07 13.56
N VAL A 395 -16.92 -5.73 13.52
CA VAL A 395 -18.08 -4.91 13.91
C VAL A 395 -19.34 -5.17 13.08
N LEU A 396 -19.19 -5.63 11.83
CA LEU A 396 -20.31 -6.06 10.97
C LEU A 396 -20.83 -7.47 11.30
N GLY A 397 -20.16 -8.20 12.19
CA GLY A 397 -20.54 -9.55 12.59
C GLY A 397 -19.95 -10.67 11.72
N GLU A 398 -19.08 -10.33 10.76
CA GLU A 398 -18.40 -11.24 9.85
C GLU A 398 -17.31 -12.04 10.53
N THR A 399 -17.10 -13.30 10.13
CA THR A 399 -15.96 -14.12 10.59
C THR A 399 -14.93 -14.28 9.45
N PRO A 400 -13.68 -14.68 9.73
CA PRO A 400 -12.70 -14.95 8.67
C PRO A 400 -13.17 -16.02 7.67
N LEU A 401 -13.93 -17.00 8.17
CA LEU A 401 -14.54 -18.04 7.33
C LEU A 401 -15.63 -17.47 6.40
N ALA A 402 -16.39 -16.46 6.85
CA ALA A 402 -17.39 -15.79 6.02
C ALA A 402 -16.71 -15.03 4.88
N ILE A 403 -15.70 -14.21 5.19
CA ILE A 403 -14.91 -13.43 4.22
C ILE A 403 -14.30 -14.33 3.15
N ALA A 404 -13.56 -15.38 3.53
CA ALA A 404 -12.95 -16.31 2.57
C ALA A 404 -13.99 -17.08 1.73
N THR A 405 -15.21 -17.29 2.26
CA THR A 405 -16.30 -17.90 1.50
C THR A 405 -16.92 -16.92 0.51
N GLY A 406 -17.06 -15.63 0.89
CA GLY A 406 -17.54 -14.56 0.02
C GLY A 406 -16.64 -14.34 -1.20
N TRP A 407 -15.32 -14.25 -0.98
CA TRP A 407 -14.34 -14.16 -2.07
C TRP A 407 -14.34 -15.40 -2.98
N LEU A 408 -14.42 -16.60 -2.42
CA LEU A 408 -14.51 -17.82 -3.24
C LEU A 408 -15.81 -17.87 -4.08
N ASP A 409 -16.93 -17.35 -3.55
CA ASP A 409 -18.18 -17.25 -4.31
C ASP A 409 -18.08 -16.19 -5.42
N HIS A 410 -17.53 -15.02 -5.13
CA HIS A 410 -17.26 -13.97 -6.13
C HIS A 410 -16.34 -14.47 -7.27
N HIS A 411 -15.18 -15.08 -6.95
CA HIS A 411 -14.32 -15.71 -7.96
C HIS A 411 -15.07 -16.79 -8.76
N THR A 412 -16.01 -17.50 -8.14
CA THR A 412 -16.84 -18.51 -8.82
C THR A 412 -17.88 -17.88 -9.74
N GLN A 413 -18.33 -16.65 -9.48
CA GLN A 413 -19.21 -15.86 -10.35
C GLN A 413 -18.43 -15.32 -11.56
N GLU A 414 -17.28 -14.68 -11.34
CA GLU A 414 -16.37 -14.19 -12.41
C GLU A 414 -15.93 -15.29 -13.38
N LEU A 415 -15.71 -16.51 -12.87
CA LEU A 415 -15.38 -17.68 -13.71
C LEU A 415 -16.55 -18.18 -14.56
N GLN A 416 -17.79 -17.77 -14.27
CA GLN A 416 -19.00 -18.14 -15.00
C GLN A 416 -19.50 -17.03 -15.92
N ASP A 417 -19.16 -15.78 -15.65
CA ASP A 417 -19.53 -14.65 -16.50
C ASP A 417 -18.83 -14.78 -17.87
N PRO A 418 -19.54 -14.64 -19.01
CA PRO A 418 -18.90 -14.68 -20.33
C PRO A 418 -18.00 -13.48 -20.64
N GLU A 419 -18.26 -12.31 -20.05
CA GLU A 419 -17.59 -11.04 -20.38
C GLU A 419 -16.27 -10.82 -19.61
N THR A 420 -16.10 -11.40 -18.42
CA THR A 420 -14.84 -11.29 -17.64
C THR A 420 -13.63 -11.72 -18.49
N PRO A 421 -12.56 -10.91 -18.61
CA PRO A 421 -11.35 -11.25 -19.35
C PRO A 421 -10.69 -12.58 -18.92
N GLU A 422 -10.00 -13.25 -19.85
CA GLU A 422 -9.34 -14.54 -19.55
C GLU A 422 -8.13 -14.39 -18.60
N ALA A 423 -7.54 -13.19 -18.50
CA ALA A 423 -6.48 -12.89 -17.54
C ALA A 423 -7.03 -12.93 -16.10
N ASP A 424 -8.09 -12.16 -15.86
CA ASP A 424 -8.79 -12.04 -14.58
C ASP A 424 -9.40 -13.39 -14.17
N LYS A 425 -9.87 -14.18 -15.15
CA LYS A 425 -10.26 -15.58 -14.92
C LYS A 425 -9.10 -16.49 -14.49
N GLU A 426 -7.89 -16.28 -14.97
CA GLU A 426 -6.73 -17.07 -14.50
C GLU A 426 -6.34 -16.68 -13.06
N GLU A 427 -6.37 -15.38 -12.74
CA GLU A 427 -6.21 -14.90 -11.36
C GLU A 427 -7.30 -15.45 -10.44
N CYS A 428 -8.56 -15.41 -10.87
CA CYS A 428 -9.69 -15.97 -10.13
C CYS A 428 -9.50 -17.46 -9.83
N ARG A 429 -8.93 -18.26 -10.75
CA ARG A 429 -8.59 -19.68 -10.54
C ARG A 429 -7.49 -19.82 -9.49
N ALA A 430 -6.42 -19.04 -9.57
CA ALA A 430 -5.31 -19.07 -8.63
C ALA A 430 -5.75 -18.72 -7.21
N GLY A 431 -6.49 -17.61 -7.04
CA GLY A 431 -7.05 -17.19 -5.75
C GLY A 431 -8.08 -18.18 -5.19
N SER A 432 -8.93 -18.76 -6.05
CA SER A 432 -9.92 -19.76 -5.64
C SER A 432 -9.31 -20.96 -4.91
N ASP A 433 -8.15 -21.43 -5.35
CA ASP A 433 -7.47 -22.57 -4.70
C ASP A 433 -6.82 -22.18 -3.36
N LYS A 434 -6.32 -20.94 -3.22
CA LYS A 434 -5.91 -20.39 -1.92
C LYS A 434 -7.10 -20.30 -0.95
N TYR A 435 -8.23 -19.73 -1.37
CA TYR A 435 -9.42 -19.57 -0.53
C TYR A 435 -10.01 -20.91 -0.06
N LYS A 436 -10.08 -21.94 -0.93
CA LYS A 436 -10.50 -23.30 -0.52
C LYS A 436 -9.63 -23.86 0.60
N LEU A 437 -8.32 -23.61 0.57
CA LEU A 437 -7.38 -24.06 1.60
C LEU A 437 -7.49 -23.24 2.89
N ILE A 438 -7.73 -21.93 2.81
CA ILE A 438 -8.04 -21.06 3.97
C ILE A 438 -9.32 -21.53 4.67
N ILE A 439 -10.40 -21.76 3.92
CA ILE A 439 -11.67 -22.32 4.40
C ILE A 439 -11.43 -23.64 5.13
N ALA A 440 -10.66 -24.56 4.53
CA ALA A 440 -10.34 -25.84 5.14
C ALA A 440 -9.54 -25.70 6.46
N ALA A 441 -8.59 -24.78 6.53
CA ALA A 441 -7.82 -24.50 7.74
C ALA A 441 -8.68 -23.94 8.89
N CYS A 442 -9.61 -23.04 8.58
CA CYS A 442 -10.59 -22.50 9.52
C CYS A 442 -11.59 -23.56 10.00
N CYS A 443 -12.16 -24.35 9.09
CA CYS A 443 -13.16 -25.38 9.40
C CYS A 443 -12.59 -26.55 10.22
N GLY A 444 -11.36 -26.98 9.95
CA GLY A 444 -10.72 -28.14 10.59
C GLY A 444 -10.50 -28.04 12.11
N ARG A 445 -10.85 -26.91 12.74
CA ARG A 445 -10.64 -26.63 14.18
C ARG A 445 -11.88 -26.08 14.91
N GLY A 446 -13.05 -26.06 14.25
CA GLY A 446 -14.32 -25.78 14.93
C GLY A 446 -14.66 -26.84 16.00
N PRO A 447 -15.46 -26.50 17.04
CA PRO A 447 -15.89 -27.49 18.02
C PRO A 447 -16.75 -28.57 17.35
N THR A 448 -16.45 -29.83 17.63
CA THR A 448 -17.19 -30.98 17.09
C THR A 448 -18.67 -30.89 17.46
N SER A 449 -19.51 -30.59 16.46
CA SER A 449 -20.95 -30.42 16.64
C SER A 449 -21.61 -31.75 17.02
N THR A 450 -22.14 -31.82 18.25
CA THR A 450 -23.01 -32.93 18.65
C THR A 450 -24.30 -32.92 17.82
N PRO A 451 -24.75 -34.07 17.28
CA PRO A 451 -25.83 -34.10 16.31
C PRO A 451 -27.21 -33.86 16.97
N SER A 452 -27.90 -32.83 16.50
CA SER A 452 -29.32 -32.54 16.80
C SER A 452 -30.04 -32.17 15.48
N PRO A 453 -31.35 -32.41 15.31
CA PRO A 453 -31.80 -33.13 14.13
C PRO A 453 -32.20 -32.26 12.92
N ARG A 454 -31.53 -32.54 11.78
CA ARG A 454 -31.94 -32.34 10.37
C ARG A 454 -32.40 -30.92 9.95
N PRO A 455 -31.63 -30.23 9.09
CA PRO A 455 -32.11 -28.99 8.46
C PRO A 455 -33.23 -29.26 7.43
N GLN A 456 -34.18 -28.34 7.32
CA GLN A 456 -35.02 -28.25 6.13
C GLN A 456 -34.21 -27.63 4.97
N ARG A 457 -34.49 -28.09 3.76
CA ARG A 457 -33.69 -27.83 2.55
C ARG A 457 -33.67 -26.35 2.16
N ARG A 458 -32.58 -25.63 2.47
CA ARG A 458 -32.21 -24.36 1.81
C ARG A 458 -30.74 -23.96 2.04
N THR A 459 -29.81 -24.82 1.63
CA THR A 459 -28.38 -24.55 1.33
C THR A 459 -27.79 -25.86 0.82
N ALA A 460 -27.13 -25.87 -0.35
CA ALA A 460 -26.58 -27.09 -0.94
C ALA A 460 -25.06 -27.03 -1.21
N VAL A 461 -24.41 -25.86 -1.03
CA VAL A 461 -22.98 -25.67 -1.28
C VAL A 461 -22.15 -25.79 0.01
N SER A 462 -22.61 -25.15 1.11
CA SER A 462 -21.93 -25.19 2.43
C SER A 462 -21.76 -26.61 3.02
N ALA A 463 -22.59 -27.58 2.62
CA ALA A 463 -22.54 -28.95 3.13
C ALA A 463 -21.61 -29.90 2.33
N SER A 464 -20.85 -29.40 1.35
CA SER A 464 -19.94 -30.22 0.52
C SER A 464 -18.47 -30.14 0.91
N TRP A 465 -18.10 -29.28 1.86
CA TRP A 465 -16.71 -28.94 2.20
C TRP A 465 -16.39 -29.03 3.71
N CYS A 466 -17.22 -29.74 4.48
CA CYS A 466 -17.04 -30.05 5.91
C CYS A 466 -17.39 -31.52 6.19
#